data_AF-A0AAN7KQQ4-F1
#
_entry.id   AF-A0AAN7KQQ4-F1
#
_cell.length_a   1.000
_cell.length_b   1.000
_cell.length_c   1.000
_cell.angle_alpha   90.00
_cell.angle_beta   90.00
_cell.angle_gamma   90.00
#
_symmetry.space_group_name_H-M   'P 1'
#
loop_
_entity.id
_entity.type
_entity.pdbx_description
1 polymer ?
#
loop_
_entity_poly.entity_id
_entity_poly.type
_entity_poly.pdbx_seq_one_letter_code
_entity_poly.pdbx_strand_id
1 'polypeptide(L)'
;MAIVQFEPILIRQPPSLPPSLSRRALGGQLKPGVNKVRASTFGALLKEGNMPLGLLLGLARAARRKRTSSLDILSSKRAPRNYYKGKNCKPTGFHTRKGGYVVVQEKLPNYVVPDLTGFKLKPYVSQCPIEMKTAEEAN
;
A
#
# COMPACT_ATOMS: atom_id res chain seq x y z
N MET A 1 12.66 20.31 -57.00
CA MET A 1 12.66 18.94 -56.46
C MET A 1 13.93 18.76 -55.64
N ALA A 2 13.83 18.82 -54.31
CA ALA A 2 14.93 18.53 -53.40
C ALA A 2 14.45 17.46 -52.42
N ILE A 3 15.06 16.28 -52.53
CA ILE A 3 14.75 15.09 -51.76
C ILE A 3 15.54 15.21 -50.45
N VAL A 4 14.87 15.51 -49.35
CA VAL A 4 15.49 15.48 -48.02
C VAL A 4 15.35 14.06 -47.48
N GLN A 5 16.45 13.31 -47.50
CA GLN A 5 16.59 12.04 -46.79
C GLN A 5 16.51 12.30 -45.28
N PHE A 6 15.54 11.68 -44.60
CA PHE A 6 15.43 11.67 -43.14
C PHE A 6 15.55 10.22 -42.67
N GLU A 7 16.64 9.91 -41.97
CA GLU A 7 16.93 8.56 -41.47
C GLU A 7 16.01 8.16 -40.30
N PRO A 8 15.59 6.89 -40.21
CA PRO A 8 14.75 6.40 -39.12
C PRO A 8 15.56 6.13 -37.85
N ILE A 9 15.22 6.82 -36.75
CA ILE A 9 15.80 6.61 -35.43
C ILE A 9 15.31 5.27 -34.87
N LEU A 10 16.25 4.33 -34.80
CA LEU A 10 16.12 2.99 -34.26
C LEU A 10 15.66 2.98 -32.79
N ILE A 11 14.66 2.15 -32.51
CA ILE A 11 14.10 1.79 -31.21
C ILE A 11 15.20 1.26 -30.27
N ARG A 12 15.43 1.91 -29.12
CA ARG A 12 16.22 1.34 -28.01
C ARG A 12 15.29 0.74 -26.95
N GLN A 13 15.27 -0.59 -26.86
CA GLN A 13 14.67 -1.32 -25.75
C GLN A 13 15.50 -1.12 -24.46
N PRO A 14 14.88 -0.91 -23.29
CA PRO A 14 15.58 -1.03 -22.01
C PRO A 14 15.72 -2.50 -21.57
N PRO A 15 16.86 -2.89 -20.96
CA PRO A 15 17.13 -4.29 -20.59
C PRO A 15 16.29 -4.78 -19.39
N SER A 16 15.92 -6.06 -19.46
CA SER A 16 15.23 -6.87 -18.45
C SER A 16 16.02 -6.99 -17.15
N LEU A 17 15.37 -6.70 -16.01
CA LEU A 17 15.89 -6.98 -14.67
C LEU A 17 15.47 -8.38 -14.19
N PRO A 18 16.38 -9.17 -13.56
CA PRO A 18 16.13 -10.57 -13.24
C PRO A 18 15.28 -10.79 -11.97
N PRO A 19 14.55 -11.92 -11.87
CA PRO A 19 13.78 -12.30 -10.69
C PRO A 19 14.62 -13.12 -9.70
N SER A 20 14.78 -12.65 -8.46
CA SER A 20 15.26 -13.45 -7.33
C SER A 20 14.91 -12.67 -6.04
N LEU A 21 14.35 -13.20 -4.95
CA LEU A 21 14.40 -14.52 -4.35
C LEU A 21 13.07 -14.78 -3.63
N SER A 22 12.37 -15.85 -4.02
CA SER A 22 11.54 -16.59 -3.08
C SER A 22 12.46 -17.39 -2.16
N ARG A 23 12.37 -17.20 -0.85
CA ARG A 23 12.83 -18.22 0.11
C ARG A 23 11.83 -18.32 1.25
N ARG A 24 10.92 -19.28 1.09
CA ARG A 24 10.36 -20.05 2.19
C ARG A 24 11.51 -20.63 3.00
N ALA A 25 11.49 -20.41 4.30
CA ALA A 25 12.03 -21.29 5.33
C ALA A 25 11.08 -21.08 6.52
N LEU A 26 10.14 -21.98 6.81
CA LEU A 26 10.36 -23.25 7.53
C LEU A 26 11.48 -23.11 8.55
N GLY A 27 11.10 -22.99 9.82
CA GLY A 27 12.02 -22.90 10.95
C GLY A 27 11.26 -22.58 12.22
N GLY A 28 10.61 -23.60 12.77
CA GLY A 28 10.06 -23.53 14.12
C GLY A 28 11.17 -23.53 15.18
N GLN A 29 10.75 -23.10 16.37
CA GLN A 29 11.35 -23.35 17.68
C GLN A 29 12.77 -22.82 17.94
N LEU A 30 12.85 -21.88 18.89
CA LEU A 30 13.56 -22.10 20.16
C LEU A 30 13.28 -20.91 21.07
N LYS A 31 12.54 -21.17 22.16
CA LYS A 31 12.42 -20.25 23.29
C LYS A 31 13.74 -20.30 24.07
N PRO A 32 14.50 -19.20 24.19
CA PRO A 32 15.45 -19.10 25.29
C PRO A 32 14.63 -18.73 26.53
N GLY A 33 14.52 -19.71 27.43
CA GLY A 33 14.22 -19.44 28.83
C GLY A 33 15.31 -18.53 29.38
N VAL A 34 15.07 -17.23 29.33
CA VAL A 34 15.90 -16.25 30.04
C VAL A 34 15.29 -16.13 31.42
N ASN A 35 16.03 -16.67 32.39
CA ASN A 35 15.84 -16.45 33.81
C ASN A 35 15.48 -14.99 34.06
N LYS A 36 14.23 -14.75 34.45
CA LYS A 36 13.78 -13.44 34.92
C LYS A 36 14.40 -13.23 36.29
N VAL A 37 15.68 -12.86 36.30
CA VAL A 37 16.32 -12.31 37.48
C VAL A 37 15.48 -11.11 37.86
N ARG A 38 14.91 -11.25 39.05
CA ARG A 38 13.98 -10.36 39.71
C ARG A 38 14.61 -8.98 39.81
N ALA A 39 14.43 -8.14 38.80
CA ALA A 39 14.72 -6.71 38.87
C ALA A 39 13.63 -6.04 39.73
N SER A 40 13.59 -6.39 41.01
CA SER A 40 12.72 -5.76 42.01
C SER A 40 13.57 -5.05 43.06
N THR A 41 14.47 -4.17 42.63
CA THR A 41 15.13 -3.21 43.52
C THR A 41 15.31 -1.80 42.93
N PHE A 42 15.01 -1.57 41.64
CA PHE A 42 14.90 -0.21 41.08
C PHE A 42 13.49 0.39 41.16
N GLY A 43 12.55 -0.29 41.83
CA GLY A 43 11.16 0.14 41.99
C GLY A 43 10.85 0.87 43.31
N ALA A 44 11.82 1.00 44.20
CA ALA A 44 11.60 1.45 45.58
C ALA A 44 12.44 2.69 45.97
N LEU A 45 12.88 3.50 45.00
CA LEU A 45 13.54 4.79 45.24
C LEU A 45 12.95 5.90 44.36
N LEU A 46 11.62 5.94 44.25
CA LEU A 46 10.86 7.04 43.63
C LEU A 46 9.60 7.36 44.43
N LYS A 47 9.61 7.01 45.72
CA LYS A 47 8.55 7.35 46.65
C LYS A 47 9.12 8.44 47.54
N GLU A 48 8.59 9.64 47.34
CA GLU A 48 8.77 10.86 48.14
C GLU A 48 9.65 11.95 47.52
N GLY A 49 8.99 13.07 47.18
CA GLY A 49 9.56 14.37 47.47
C GLY A 49 10.04 15.24 46.31
N ASN A 50 9.86 14.91 45.03
CA ASN A 50 10.19 15.89 43.98
C ASN A 50 9.40 15.70 42.68
N MET A 51 8.21 16.30 42.61
CA MET A 51 7.45 16.46 41.36
C MET A 51 8.30 16.91 40.15
N PRO A 52 9.27 17.84 40.26
CA PRO A 52 10.07 18.25 39.10
C PRO A 52 10.97 17.15 38.55
N LEU A 53 11.51 16.24 39.38
CA LEU A 53 12.35 15.14 38.90
C LEU A 53 11.54 14.09 38.12
N GLY A 54 10.32 13.81 38.55
CA GLY A 54 9.39 12.94 37.82
C GLY A 54 8.98 13.52 36.47
N LEU A 55 8.69 14.83 36.41
CA LEU A 55 8.42 15.57 35.18
C LEU A 55 9.65 15.61 34.26
N LEU A 56 10.84 15.87 34.79
CA LEU A 56 12.09 15.92 34.04
C LEU A 56 12.40 14.55 33.41
N LEU A 57 12.25 13.47 34.18
CA LEU A 57 12.46 12.10 33.68
C LEU A 57 11.40 11.69 32.65
N GLY A 58 10.14 12.13 32.84
CA GLY A 58 9.05 11.94 31.88
C GLY A 58 9.30 12.66 30.55
N LEU A 59 9.74 13.92 30.61
CA LEU A 59 10.15 14.71 29.45
C LEU A 59 11.38 14.11 28.75
N ALA A 60 12.37 13.64 29.51
CA ALA A 60 13.55 12.96 28.96
C ALA A 60 13.21 11.65 28.22
N ARG A 61 12.20 10.90 28.70
CA ARG A 61 11.69 9.71 28.01
C ARG A 61 10.85 10.06 26.79
N ALA A 62 10.04 11.12 26.84
CA ALA A 62 9.24 11.59 25.71
C ALA A 62 10.09 12.21 24.60
N ALA A 63 11.21 12.86 24.95
CA ALA A 63 12.19 13.42 24.03
C ALA A 63 13.07 12.36 23.34
N ARG A 64 13.01 11.10 23.78
CA ARG A 64 13.74 9.99 23.15
C ARG A 64 13.18 9.79 21.73
N ARG A 65 14.01 10.05 20.71
CA ARG A 65 13.66 9.76 19.31
C ARG A 65 13.18 8.32 19.19
N LYS A 66 11.97 8.15 18.67
CA LYS A 66 11.42 6.84 18.32
C LYS A 66 12.33 6.20 17.26
N ARG A 67 12.47 4.87 17.31
CA ARG A 67 13.22 4.13 16.28
C ARG A 67 12.55 4.35 14.92
N THR A 68 13.32 4.51 13.86
CA THR A 68 12.80 4.73 12.51
C THR A 68 11.82 3.64 12.06
N SER A 69 12.02 2.39 12.50
CA SER A 69 11.11 1.27 12.22
C SER A 69 9.78 1.30 13.00
N SER A 70 9.72 2.09 14.07
CA SER A 70 8.48 2.29 14.86
C SER A 70 7.69 3.51 14.40
N LEU A 71 8.21 4.27 13.43
CA LEU A 71 7.48 5.36 12.81
C LEU A 71 6.63 4.81 11.67
N ASP A 72 5.39 5.27 11.60
CA ASP A 72 4.52 5.00 10.47
C ASP A 72 5.12 5.51 9.17
N ILE A 73 4.80 4.82 8.07
CA ILE A 73 5.16 5.25 6.73
C ILE A 73 4.61 6.66 6.47
N LEU A 74 5.49 7.55 6.01
CA LEU A 74 5.10 8.90 5.65
C LEU A 74 4.05 8.88 4.52
N SER A 75 3.01 9.68 4.72
CA SER A 75 1.94 9.93 3.76
C SER A 75 1.89 11.42 3.44
N SER A 76 1.28 11.79 2.31
CA SER A 76 1.15 13.18 1.86
C SER A 76 0.56 14.13 2.92
N LYS A 77 -0.21 13.62 3.89
CA LYS A 77 -0.82 14.43 4.96
C LYS A 77 0.07 14.60 6.21
N ARG A 78 1.01 13.68 6.42
CA ARG A 78 1.84 13.61 7.65
C ARG A 78 3.23 14.22 7.45
N ALA A 79 3.60 14.47 6.21
CA ALA A 79 4.94 14.83 5.81
C ALA A 79 5.06 16.34 5.54
N PRO A 80 6.28 16.90 5.48
CA PRO A 80 6.49 18.33 5.23
C PRO A 80 5.99 18.75 3.83
N ARG A 81 5.86 20.06 3.61
CA ARG A 81 5.24 20.67 2.41
C ARG A 81 5.77 20.18 1.06
N ASN A 82 7.04 19.77 0.99
CA ASN A 82 7.67 19.29 -0.25
C ASN A 82 7.63 17.75 -0.41
N TYR A 83 6.88 17.04 0.43
CA TYR A 83 6.71 15.59 0.33
C TYR A 83 5.51 15.23 -0.55
N TYR A 84 5.76 15.08 -1.85
CA TYR A 84 4.75 14.71 -2.82
C TYR A 84 4.72 13.18 -3.03
N LYS A 85 3.85 12.49 -2.31
CA LYS A 85 3.64 11.04 -2.44
C LYS A 85 2.22 10.72 -2.86
N GLY A 86 2.09 10.06 -4.02
CA GLY A 86 0.82 9.62 -4.59
C GLY A 86 0.27 8.33 -3.99
N LYS A 87 -0.86 7.87 -4.53
CA LYS A 87 -1.58 6.64 -4.14
C LYS A 87 -1.58 5.57 -5.22
N ASN A 88 -0.57 5.54 -6.07
CA ASN A 88 -0.43 4.59 -7.18
C ASN A 88 -1.63 4.58 -8.16
N CYS A 89 -2.41 5.66 -8.21
CA CYS A 89 -3.45 5.83 -9.21
C CYS A 89 -2.80 5.96 -10.60
N LYS A 90 -3.41 5.32 -11.61
CA LYS A 90 -2.91 5.42 -12.99
C LYS A 90 -3.14 6.85 -13.51
N PRO A 91 -2.18 7.43 -14.23
CA PRO A 91 -2.31 8.80 -14.72
C PRO A 91 -3.36 8.88 -15.84
N THR A 92 -4.23 9.88 -15.77
CA THR A 92 -5.27 10.16 -16.78
C THR A 92 -4.77 11.02 -17.94
N GLY A 93 -3.51 11.45 -17.89
CA GLY A 93 -2.94 12.47 -18.75
C GLY A 93 -1.44 12.65 -18.53
N PHE A 94 -0.91 13.82 -18.87
CA PHE A 94 0.49 14.16 -18.68
C PHE A 94 0.68 15.62 -18.20
N HIS A 95 1.81 15.88 -17.55
CA HIS A 95 2.21 17.22 -17.17
C HIS A 95 2.88 17.93 -18.35
N THR A 96 2.50 19.17 -18.60
CA THR A 96 3.11 20.04 -19.61
C THR A 96 4.40 20.65 -19.08
N ARG A 97 5.24 21.17 -19.99
CA ARG A 97 6.51 21.83 -19.65
C ARG A 97 6.35 23.03 -18.71
N LYS A 98 5.18 23.68 -18.70
CA LYS A 98 4.86 24.84 -17.84
C LYS A 98 4.05 24.46 -16.59
N GLY A 99 4.01 23.18 -16.20
CA GLY A 99 3.36 22.72 -14.97
C GLY A 99 1.83 22.57 -15.03
N GLY A 100 1.20 22.82 -16.18
CA GLY A 100 -0.20 22.45 -16.41
C GLY A 100 -0.37 20.94 -16.61
N TYR A 101 -1.61 20.45 -16.53
CA TYR A 101 -1.96 19.04 -16.75
C TYR A 101 -2.93 18.91 -17.93
N VAL A 102 -2.63 18.03 -18.88
CA VAL A 102 -3.49 17.75 -20.03
C VAL A 102 -4.07 16.35 -19.87
N VAL A 103 -5.40 16.26 -19.79
CA VAL A 103 -6.15 15.00 -19.67
C VAL A 103 -6.32 14.37 -21.05
N VAL A 104 -6.11 13.06 -21.15
CA VAL A 104 -6.29 12.28 -22.39
C VAL A 104 -7.53 11.42 -22.22
N GLN A 105 -8.55 11.65 -23.05
CA GLN A 105 -9.83 10.95 -22.96
C GLN A 105 -9.70 9.43 -23.10
N GLU A 106 -8.76 8.96 -23.92
CA GLU A 106 -8.48 7.53 -24.10
C GLU A 106 -7.96 6.83 -22.83
N LYS A 107 -7.35 7.59 -21.91
CA LYS A 107 -6.85 7.06 -20.64
C LYS A 107 -7.93 7.04 -19.55
N LEU A 108 -9.07 7.66 -19.80
CA LEU A 108 -10.17 7.67 -18.85
C LEU A 108 -10.96 6.35 -18.96
N PRO A 109 -11.30 5.71 -17.84
CA PRO A 109 -12.09 4.49 -17.86
C PRO A 109 -13.53 4.80 -18.31
N ASN A 110 -13.97 4.13 -19.37
CA ASN A 110 -15.34 4.23 -19.86
C ASN A 110 -16.16 3.05 -19.33
N TYR A 111 -17.10 3.34 -18.44
CA TYR A 111 -18.02 2.33 -17.89
C TYR A 111 -19.28 2.25 -18.75
N VAL A 112 -19.41 1.18 -19.52
CA VAL A 112 -20.64 0.88 -20.27
C VAL A 112 -21.63 0.22 -19.32
N VAL A 113 -22.55 1.01 -18.79
CA VAL A 113 -23.61 0.52 -17.90
C VAL A 113 -24.83 0.20 -18.76
N PRO A 114 -25.25 -1.08 -18.84
CA PRO A 114 -26.46 -1.45 -19.57
C PRO A 114 -27.72 -0.99 -18.83
N ASP A 115 -28.82 -0.81 -19.57
CA ASP A 115 -30.11 -0.55 -18.95
C ASP A 115 -30.65 -1.81 -18.26
N LEU A 116 -31.18 -1.63 -17.05
CA LEU A 116 -31.66 -2.71 -16.17
C LEU A 116 -33.19 -2.68 -16.01
N THR A 117 -33.90 -1.83 -16.77
CA THR A 117 -35.36 -1.78 -16.71
C THR A 117 -35.97 -3.13 -17.16
N GLY A 118 -36.76 -3.76 -16.29
CA GLY A 118 -37.41 -5.05 -16.57
C GLY A 118 -36.54 -6.30 -16.36
N PHE A 119 -35.34 -6.18 -15.76
CA PHE A 119 -34.49 -7.34 -15.50
C PHE A 119 -35.09 -8.25 -14.41
N LYS A 120 -35.41 -9.49 -14.77
CA LYS A 120 -36.06 -10.46 -13.87
C LYS A 120 -35.11 -11.03 -12.81
N LEU A 121 -33.80 -10.98 -13.06
CA LEU A 121 -32.80 -11.55 -12.16
C LEU A 121 -32.53 -10.62 -10.98
N LYS A 122 -32.45 -11.21 -9.80
CA LYS A 122 -32.10 -10.54 -8.53
C LYS A 122 -30.69 -10.97 -8.12
N PRO A 123 -29.96 -10.19 -7.30
CA PRO A 123 -28.58 -10.51 -6.88
C PRO A 123 -28.50 -11.78 -6.01
N TYR A 124 -29.62 -12.23 -5.47
CA TYR A 124 -29.70 -13.44 -4.64
C TYR A 124 -30.74 -14.40 -5.20
N VAL A 125 -30.50 -15.68 -4.93
CA VAL A 125 -31.37 -16.80 -5.29
C VAL A 125 -32.12 -17.27 -4.04
N SER A 126 -33.31 -17.82 -4.22
CA SER A 126 -34.03 -18.53 -3.15
C SER A 126 -33.28 -19.79 -2.72
N GLN A 127 -33.31 -20.09 -1.42
CA GLN A 127 -32.69 -21.30 -0.86
C GLN A 127 -33.52 -22.58 -1.08
N CYS A 128 -34.57 -22.50 -1.88
CA CYS A 128 -35.43 -23.64 -2.17
C CYS A 128 -34.61 -24.71 -2.91
N PRO A 129 -34.56 -25.96 -2.41
CA PRO A 129 -33.85 -27.03 -3.09
C PRO A 129 -34.54 -27.33 -4.43
N ILE A 130 -33.77 -27.27 -5.52
CA ILE A 130 -34.21 -27.61 -6.87
C ILE A 130 -33.27 -28.71 -7.36
N GLU A 131 -33.81 -29.89 -7.63
CA GLU A 131 -33.06 -30.97 -8.30
C GLU A 131 -32.85 -30.58 -9.76
N MET A 132 -31.59 -30.43 -10.16
CA MET A 132 -31.24 -30.05 -11.53
C MET A 132 -31.22 -31.30 -12.40
N LYS A 133 -32.15 -31.40 -13.36
CA LYS A 133 -32.08 -32.40 -14.43
C LYS A 133 -31.19 -31.84 -15.53
N THR A 134 -30.01 -32.43 -15.72
CA THR A 134 -29.08 -32.05 -16.79
C THR A 134 -29.76 -32.31 -18.14
N ALA A 135 -30.02 -31.25 -18.90
CA ALA A 135 -30.56 -31.34 -20.25
C ALA A 135 -29.41 -31.62 -21.24
N GLU A 136 -28.91 -32.86 -21.24
CA GLU A 136 -28.00 -33.36 -22.28
C GLU A 136 -28.70 -34.25 -23.33
N GLU A 137 -30.03 -34.42 -23.28
CA GLU A 137 -30.77 -35.39 -24.11
C GLU A 137 -31.64 -34.78 -25.23
N ALA A 138 -31.34 -33.57 -25.71
CA ALA A 138 -32.10 -32.96 -26.81
C ALA A 138 -31.18 -32.29 -27.84
N ASN A 139 -30.44 -33.09 -28.60
CA ASN A 139 -29.98 -32.81 -29.96
C ASN A 139 -29.87 -34.11 -30.75
#